data_AF-A0A257N2T0-F1
#
_entry.id   AF-A0A257N2T0-F1
#
_cell.length_a   1.000
_cell.length_b   1.000
_cell.length_c   1.000
_cell.angle_alpha   90.00
_cell.angle_beta   90.00
_cell.angle_gamma   90.00
#
_symmetry.space_group_name_H-M   'P 1'
#
loop_
_entity.id
_entity.type
_entity.pdbx_description
1 polymer ?
#
loop_
_entity_poly.entity_id
_entity_poly.type
_entity_poly.pdbx_seq_one_letter_code
_entity_poly.pdbx_strand_id
1 'polypeptide(L)'
;MTQLKTAPQHPPMQQFPVRHNHLVIGGIELTRLVSRVGKTPFYAYDRQVIIDRVAQLRQQMPSELKIHYALKANPMPAVGWCN
;
A
#
# COMPACT_ATOMS: atom_id res chain seq x y z
N MET A 1 -37.89 -13.07 10.80
CA MET A 1 -37.12 -11.83 10.60
C MET A 1 -35.70 -12.23 10.23
N THR A 2 -35.32 -12.11 8.97
CA THR A 2 -34.01 -12.54 8.47
C THR A 2 -32.97 -11.46 8.80
N GLN A 3 -31.96 -11.78 9.60
CA GLN A 3 -30.85 -10.87 9.87
C GLN A 3 -30.11 -10.55 8.57
N LEU A 4 -30.04 -9.26 8.22
CA LEU A 4 -29.25 -8.80 7.08
C LEU A 4 -27.76 -8.99 7.40
N LYS A 5 -27.08 -9.82 6.61
CA LYS A 5 -25.64 -10.04 6.71
C LYS A 5 -24.91 -8.80 6.18
N THR A 6 -24.25 -8.06 7.06
CA THR A 6 -23.47 -6.88 6.69
C THR A 6 -22.17 -7.29 5.99
N ALA A 7 -21.78 -6.57 4.93
CA ALA A 7 -20.53 -6.83 4.23
C ALA A 7 -19.31 -6.54 5.13
N PRO A 8 -18.20 -7.28 4.98
CA PRO A 8 -16.96 -6.97 5.67
C PRO A 8 -16.51 -5.54 5.35
N GLN A 9 -16.21 -4.75 6.37
CA GLN A 9 -15.67 -3.41 6.19
C GLN A 9 -14.14 -3.46 6.12
N HIS A 10 -13.57 -2.77 5.14
CA HIS A 10 -12.12 -2.64 5.05
C HIS A 10 -11.58 -1.81 6.21
N PRO A 11 -10.43 -2.15 6.80
CA PRO A 11 -9.78 -1.33 7.81
C PRO A 11 -9.53 0.10 7.32
N PRO A 12 -9.53 1.12 8.18
CA PRO A 12 -9.15 2.48 7.77
C PRO A 12 -7.75 2.50 7.14
N MET A 13 -7.62 3.16 5.99
CA MET A 13 -6.33 3.34 5.32
C MET A 13 -5.71 4.66 5.74
N GLN A 14 -4.79 4.61 6.70
CA GLN A 14 -4.13 5.79 7.27
C GLN A 14 -2.70 5.98 6.75
N GLN A 15 -2.19 5.01 5.99
CA GLN A 15 -0.81 4.99 5.53
C GLN A 15 -0.47 6.03 4.45
N PHE A 16 -1.48 6.64 3.81
CA PHE A 16 -1.28 7.64 2.77
C PHE A 16 -1.66 9.03 3.28
N PRO A 17 -0.77 10.03 3.24
CA PRO A 17 -1.12 11.40 3.57
C PRO A 17 -2.17 11.97 2.62
N VAL A 18 -2.94 12.94 3.12
CA VAL A 18 -3.90 13.71 2.31
C VAL A 18 -3.44 15.17 2.27
N ARG A 19 -3.40 15.77 1.07
CA ARG A 19 -3.15 17.20 0.84
C ARG A 19 -4.20 17.73 -0.13
N HIS A 20 -4.80 18.87 0.20
CA HIS A 20 -5.89 19.48 -0.59
C HIS A 20 -6.99 18.48 -0.98
N ASN A 21 -7.38 17.61 -0.05
CA ASN A 21 -8.38 16.55 -0.27
C ASN A 21 -7.98 15.48 -1.32
N HIS A 22 -6.70 15.36 -1.63
CA HIS A 22 -6.12 14.35 -2.51
C HIS A 22 -5.12 13.47 -1.76
N LEU A 23 -5.11 12.17 -2.07
CA LEU A 23 -4.07 11.27 -1.60
C LEU A 23 -2.71 11.69 -2.16
N VAL A 24 -1.67 11.55 -1.34
CA VAL A 24 -0.28 11.79 -1.71
C VAL A 24 0.44 10.45 -1.78
N ILE A 25 1.04 10.14 -2.95
CA ILE A 25 1.79 8.91 -3.20
C ILE A 25 3.20 9.30 -3.65
N GLY A 26 4.23 8.85 -2.94
CA GLY A 26 5.63 9.20 -3.22
C GLY A 26 5.90 10.71 -3.14
N GLY A 27 5.19 11.42 -2.27
CA GLY A 27 5.26 12.88 -2.16
C GLY A 27 4.53 13.67 -3.26
N ILE A 28 3.78 12.99 -4.15
CA ILE A 28 3.06 13.61 -5.27
C ILE A 28 1.55 13.41 -5.08
N GLU A 29 0.78 14.49 -5.21
CA GLU A 29 -0.69 14.40 -5.20
C GLU A 29 -1.21 13.52 -6.34
N LEU A 30 -2.23 12.70 -6.05
CA LEU A 30 -2.77 11.70 -6.97
C LEU A 30 -3.24 12.31 -8.30
N THR A 31 -3.84 13.51 -8.29
CA THR A 31 -4.26 14.22 -9.50
C THR A 31 -3.08 14.50 -10.43
N ARG A 32 -1.95 14.94 -9.88
CA ARG A 32 -0.71 15.16 -10.64
C ARG A 32 -0.11 13.86 -11.16
N LEU A 33 -0.22 12.77 -10.41
CA LEU A 33 0.17 11.44 -10.89
C LEU A 33 -0.68 11.01 -12.08
N VAL A 34 -2.01 11.17 -12.02
CA VAL A 34 -2.91 10.85 -13.12
C VAL A 34 -2.51 11.63 -14.37
N SER A 35 -2.26 12.94 -14.25
CA SER A 35 -1.81 13.77 -15.38
C SER A 35 -0.47 13.32 -15.97
N ARG A 36 0.47 12.84 -15.15
CA ARG A 36 1.78 12.36 -15.61
C ARG A 36 1.71 11.00 -16.30
N VAL A 37 0.88 10.09 -15.79
CA VAL A 37 0.67 8.76 -16.39
C VAL A 37 -0.14 8.85 -17.68
N GLY A 38 -1.06 9.81 -17.77
CA GLY A 38 -1.83 10.13 -18.98
C GLY A 38 -2.98 9.16 -19.29
N LYS A 39 -3.17 8.12 -18.48
CA LYS A 39 -4.28 7.16 -18.63
C LYS A 39 -4.69 6.51 -17.31
N THR A 40 -5.94 6.08 -17.26
CA THR A 40 -6.53 5.27 -16.18
C THR A 40 -7.15 3.99 -16.75
N PRO A 41 -7.17 2.87 -16.00
CA PRO A 41 -6.67 2.71 -14.64
C PRO A 41 -5.14 2.51 -14.58
N PHE A 42 -4.54 2.85 -13.43
CA PHE A 42 -3.16 2.51 -13.08
C PHE A 42 -3.07 2.14 -11.60
N TYR A 43 -2.03 1.39 -11.23
CA TYR A 43 -1.69 1.11 -9.83
C TYR A 43 -0.58 2.04 -9.38
N ALA A 44 -0.70 2.59 -8.17
CA ALA A 44 0.29 3.43 -7.55
C ALA A 44 0.78 2.78 -6.25
N TYR A 45 2.10 2.73 -6.07
CA TYR A 45 2.72 2.21 -4.86
C TYR A 45 3.58 3.32 -4.26
N ASP A 46 3.50 3.49 -2.94
CA ASP A 46 4.42 4.35 -2.19
C ASP A 46 5.51 3.49 -1.55
N ARG A 47 6.77 3.80 -1.85
CA ARG A 47 7.92 3.06 -1.32
C ARG A 47 8.02 3.16 0.20
N GLN A 48 7.75 4.34 0.77
CA GLN A 48 7.86 4.55 2.21
C GLN A 48 6.81 3.73 2.96
N VAL A 49 5.58 3.69 2.44
CA VAL A 49 4.50 2.85 3.00
C VAL A 49 4.88 1.38 3.02
N ILE A 50 5.52 0.88 1.96
CA ILE A 50 5.99 -0.51 1.90
C ILE A 50 7.09 -0.75 2.96
N ILE A 51 8.09 0.14 3.03
CA ILE A 51 9.20 0.05 4.00
C ILE A 51 8.66 0.06 5.43
N ASP A 52 7.78 1.00 5.76
CA ASP A 52 7.19 1.15 7.10
C ASP A 52 6.40 -0.11 7.48
N ARG A 53 5.64 -0.68 6.54
CA ARG A 53 4.87 -1.90 6.79
C ARG A 53 5.78 -3.10 7.05
N VAL A 54 6.86 -3.24 6.28
CA VAL A 54 7.84 -4.31 6.49
C VAL A 54 8.57 -4.13 7.83
N ALA A 55 8.94 -2.90 8.18
CA ALA A 55 9.58 -2.58 9.46
C ALA A 55 8.66 -2.91 10.64
N GLN A 56 7.39 -2.49 10.58
CA GLN A 56 6.38 -2.83 11.60
C GLN A 56 6.22 -4.34 11.76
N LEU A 57 6.14 -5.09 10.66
CA LEU A 57 6.07 -6.55 10.71
C LEU A 57 7.32 -7.14 11.37
N ARG A 58 8.51 -6.69 10.97
CA ARG A 58 9.79 -7.19 11.50
C ARG A 58 9.94 -6.94 12.99
N GLN A 59 9.49 -5.80 13.49
CA GLN A 59 9.54 -5.45 14.92
C GLN A 59 8.69 -6.37 15.80
N GLN A 60 7.67 -7.02 15.24
CA GLN A 60 6.79 -7.94 15.96
C GLN A 60 7.27 -9.40 15.91
N MET A 61 8.42 -9.67 15.27
CA MET A 61 8.91 -11.02 15.02
C MET A 61 10.31 -11.22 15.63
N PRO A 62 10.68 -12.46 16.00
CA PRO A 62 12.05 -12.78 16.40
C PRO A 62 13.05 -12.43 15.29
N SER A 63 14.26 -12.02 15.71
CA SER A 63 15.32 -11.61 14.79
C SER A 63 15.78 -12.73 13.84
N GLU A 64 15.72 -13.96 14.33
CA GLU A 64 16.16 -15.19 13.70
C GLU A 64 15.19 -15.67 12.61
N LEU A 65 13.93 -15.22 12.66
CA LEU A 65 12.93 -15.58 11.68
C LEU A 65 13.29 -14.95 10.33
N LYS A 66 13.35 -15.75 9.27
CA LYS A 66 13.52 -15.22 7.91
C LYS A 66 12.17 -14.80 7.35
N ILE A 67 12.09 -13.57 6.85
CA ILE A 67 10.89 -13.05 6.17
C ILE A 67 11.17 -13.05 4.68
N HIS A 68 10.31 -13.74 3.91
CA HIS A 68 10.42 -13.83 2.46
C HIS A 68 9.24 -13.13 1.78
N TYR A 69 9.54 -12.34 0.75
CA TYR A 69 8.52 -11.76 -0.09
C TYR A 69 7.91 -12.83 -1.01
N ALA A 70 6.58 -12.97 -0.98
CA ALA A 70 5.88 -13.88 -1.86
C ALA A 70 5.69 -13.25 -3.25
N LEU A 71 6.44 -13.71 -4.26
CA LEU A 71 6.35 -13.21 -5.65
C LEU A 71 4.93 -13.26 -6.22
N LYS A 72 4.12 -14.23 -5.80
CA LYS A 72 2.70 -14.35 -6.21
C LYS A 72 1.84 -13.16 -5.78
N ALA A 73 2.25 -12.41 -4.76
CA ALA A 73 1.50 -11.25 -4.27
C ALA A 73 1.57 -10.08 -5.26
N ASN A 74 2.76 -9.81 -5.81
CA ASN A 74 2.98 -8.90 -6.92
C ASN A 74 4.39 -9.18 -7.50
N PRO A 75 4.52 -9.68 -8.73
CA PRO A 75 5.81 -10.07 -9.29
C PRO A 75 6.65 -8.87 -9.77
N MET A 76 6.14 -7.63 -9.67
CA MET A 76 6.87 -6.44 -10.10
C MET A 76 8.15 -6.25 -9.27
N PRO A 77 9.36 -6.27 -9.89
CA PRO A 77 10.62 -6.19 -9.14
C PRO A 77 10.73 -4.94 -8.28
N ALA A 78 10.21 -3.81 -8.78
CA ALA A 78 10.22 -2.54 -8.07
C ALA A 78 9.40 -2.55 -6.76
N VAL A 79 8.45 -3.48 -6.57
CA VAL A 79 7.73 -3.69 -5.29
C VAL A 79 8.48 -4.66 -4.41
N GLY A 80 8.84 -5.84 -4.94
CA GLY A 80 9.44 -6.90 -4.14
C GLY A 80 10.81 -6.54 -3.57
N TRP A 81 11.52 -5.59 -4.20
CA TRP A 81 12.88 -5.19 -3.82
C TRP A 81 12.91 -3.80 -3.18
N CYS A 82 11.78 -3.31 -2.68
CA CYS A 82 11.73 -2.11 -1.85
C CYS A 82 12.51 -2.36 -0.55
N ASN A 83 13.73 -1.82 -0.50
CA ASN A 83 14.54 -1.60 0.69
C ASN A 83 14.83 -0.10 0.81
#